data_AF-A0A0N1K5H0-F1
#
_entry.id   AF-A0A0N1K5H0-F1
#
_cell.length_a   1.000
_cell.length_b   1.000
_cell.length_c   1.000
_cell.angle_alpha   90.00
_cell.angle_beta   90.00
_cell.angle_gamma   90.00
#
_symmetry.space_group_name_H-M   'P 1'
#
loop_
_entity.id
_entity.type
_entity.pdbx_description
1 polymer ?
#
loop_
_entity_poly.entity_id
_entity_poly.type
_entity_poly.pdbx_seq_one_letter_code
_entity_poly.pdbx_strand_id
1 'polypeptide(L)'
;MPPAEITVPQRLRELPRTELADEIETLVVQKFKAVLLMAESEDLPVDISYFDLGLTSLRLTEIRQSLEQLLDLSINVNVLFNEPTVNHLVDHLADALSAPSIR
;
A
#
# COMPACT_ATOMS: atom_id res chain seq x y z
N MET A 1 22.44 -17.61 -14.56
CA MET A 1 22.09 -16.98 -13.28
C MET A 1 21.49 -15.62 -13.64
N PRO A 2 20.20 -15.37 -13.43
CA PRO A 2 19.73 -13.98 -13.44
C PRO A 2 20.40 -13.23 -12.28
N PRO A 3 20.74 -11.94 -12.43
CA PRO A 3 21.16 -11.13 -11.31
C PRO A 3 20.04 -11.17 -10.25
N ALA A 4 20.40 -11.04 -8.97
CA ALA A 4 19.41 -10.92 -7.92
C ALA A 4 18.54 -9.67 -8.21
N GLU A 5 17.40 -9.86 -8.87
CA GLU A 5 16.32 -8.90 -8.91
C GLU A 5 15.87 -8.75 -7.46
N ILE A 6 16.42 -7.75 -6.77
CA ILE A 6 15.96 -7.39 -5.42
C ILE A 6 14.47 -7.13 -5.57
N THR A 7 13.66 -8.03 -5.01
CA THR A 7 12.21 -7.89 -5.06
C THR A 7 11.85 -6.64 -4.26
N VAL A 8 10.78 -5.93 -4.67
CA VAL A 8 10.24 -4.76 -3.95
C VAL A 8 10.21 -4.96 -2.43
N PRO A 9 9.69 -6.08 -1.87
CA PRO A 9 9.63 -6.26 -0.42
C PRO A 9 11.02 -6.38 0.22
N GLN A 10 11.98 -6.99 -0.47
CA GLN A 10 13.34 -7.12 0.06
C GLN A 10 14.04 -5.76 0.14
N ARG A 11 13.88 -4.92 -0.88
CA ARG A 11 14.40 -3.55 -0.89
C ARG A 11 13.74 -2.68 0.18
N LEU A 12 12.41 -2.79 0.33
CA LEU A 12 11.65 -2.06 1.35
C LEU A 12 12.11 -2.43 2.76
N ARG A 13 12.42 -3.70 3.03
CA ARG A 13 12.90 -4.16 4.35
C ARG A 13 14.30 -3.66 4.72
N GLU A 14 15.11 -3.28 3.73
CA GLU A 14 16.44 -2.70 3.95
C GLU A 14 16.37 -1.19 4.22
N LEU A 15 15.23 -0.55 3.93
CA LEU A 15 15.02 0.88 4.17
C LEU A 15 14.67 1.18 5.64
N PRO A 16 15.05 2.36 6.16
CA PRO A 16 14.56 2.83 7.45
C PRO A 16 13.05 3.07 7.38
N ARG A 17 12.36 2.95 8.53
CA ARG A 17 10.89 3.06 8.65
C ARG A 17 10.31 4.31 7.95
N THR A 18 11.04 5.43 7.97
CA THR A 18 10.66 6.68 7.31
C THR A 18 10.64 6.58 5.78
N GLU A 19 11.69 6.02 5.17
CA GLU A 19 11.76 5.84 3.70
C GLU A 19 10.85 4.70 3.24
N LEU A 20 10.70 3.66 4.07
CA LEU A 20 9.79 2.55 3.81
C LEU A 20 8.35 3.04 3.70
N ALA A 21 7.89 3.89 4.63
CA ALA A 21 6.55 4.48 4.60
C ALA A 21 6.33 5.33 3.33
N ASP A 22 7.32 6.14 2.94
CA ASP A 22 7.24 7.01 1.75
C ASP A 22 7.14 6.19 0.43
N GLU A 23 7.91 5.11 0.32
CA GLU A 23 7.88 4.22 -0.84
C GLU A 23 6.57 3.43 -0.91
N ILE A 24 6.06 2.94 0.24
CA ILE A 24 4.75 2.30 0.30
C ILE A 24 3.64 3.31 -0.03
N GLU A 25 3.73 4.54 0.47
CA GLU A 25 2.78 5.61 0.15
C GLU A 25 2.72 5.81 -1.35
N THR A 26 3.88 6.01 -1.98
CA THR A 26 3.98 6.21 -3.42
C THR A 26 3.36 5.05 -4.20
N LEU A 27 3.67 3.80 -3.82
CA LEU A 27 3.10 2.61 -4.46
C LEU A 27 1.58 2.54 -4.31
N VAL A 28 1.07 2.81 -3.10
CA VAL A 28 -0.36 2.79 -2.81
C VAL A 28 -1.06 3.91 -3.59
N VAL A 29 -0.58 5.16 -3.48
CA VAL A 29 -1.14 6.32 -4.17
C VAL A 29 -1.19 6.09 -5.69
N GLN A 30 -0.10 5.62 -6.30
CA GLN A 30 -0.05 5.31 -7.73
C GLN A 30 -1.11 4.26 -8.11
N LYS A 31 -1.25 3.20 -7.32
CA LYS A 31 -2.26 2.16 -7.54
C LYS A 31 -3.68 2.70 -7.43
N PHE A 32 -3.94 3.52 -6.43
CA PHE A 32 -5.23 4.17 -6.22
C PHE A 32 -5.58 5.11 -7.37
N LYS A 33 -4.66 5.99 -7.79
CA LYS A 33 -4.84 6.88 -8.94
C LYS A 33 -5.18 6.09 -10.20
N ALA A 34 -4.44 5.01 -10.48
CA ALA A 34 -4.69 4.15 -11.64
C ALA A 34 -6.08 3.50 -11.61
N VAL A 35 -6.55 3.08 -10.42
CA VAL A 35 -7.85 2.43 -10.24
C VAL A 35 -9.02 3.43 -10.30
N LEU A 36 -8.81 4.64 -9.79
CA LEU A 36 -9.75 5.76 -9.84
C LEU A 36 -9.77 6.47 -11.20
N LEU A 37 -8.88 6.10 -12.12
CA LEU A 37 -8.69 6.78 -13.40
C LEU A 37 -8.33 8.27 -13.22
N MET A 38 -7.66 8.61 -12.12
CA MET A 38 -7.14 9.95 -11.86
C MET A 38 -5.91 10.22 -12.71
N ALA A 39 -5.70 11.47 -13.10
CA ALA A 39 -4.47 11.85 -13.77
C ALA A 39 -3.28 11.79 -12.79
N GLU A 40 -2.08 11.54 -13.30
CA GLU A 40 -0.84 11.59 -12.50
C GLU A 40 -0.66 12.95 -11.79
N SER A 41 -1.14 14.01 -12.42
CA SER A 41 -1.11 15.40 -11.95
C SER A 41 -2.15 15.72 -10.88
N GLU A 42 -3.13 14.84 -10.63
CA GLU A 42 -4.11 15.04 -9.56
C GLU A 42 -3.57 14.47 -8.26
N ASP A 43 -3.65 15.24 -7.18
CA ASP A 43 -3.29 14.77 -5.85
C ASP A 43 -4.39 13.85 -5.31
N LEU A 44 -3.98 12.65 -4.91
CA LEU A 44 -4.87 11.73 -4.20
C LEU A 44 -4.89 12.16 -2.74
N PRO A 45 -6.04 12.55 -2.18
CA PRO A 45 -6.12 12.94 -0.78
C PRO A 45 -5.96 11.70 0.11
N VAL A 46 -4.80 11.57 0.75
CA VAL A 46 -4.46 10.41 1.59
C VAL A 46 -5.17 10.40 2.95
N ASP A 47 -5.64 11.58 3.39
CA ASP A 47 -6.45 11.79 4.59
C ASP A 47 -7.96 11.57 4.35
N ILE A 48 -8.39 11.42 3.09
CA ILE A 48 -9.80 11.19 2.76
C ILE A 48 -10.05 9.69 2.62
N SER A 49 -11.26 9.30 3.06
CA SER A 49 -11.73 7.93 2.89
C SER A 49 -11.78 7.58 1.41
N TYR A 50 -11.13 6.52 0.99
CA TYR A 50 -11.20 6.11 -0.41
C TYR A 50 -12.62 5.74 -0.86
N PHE A 51 -13.51 5.34 0.07
CA PHE A 51 -14.93 5.16 -0.25
C PHE A 51 -15.60 6.48 -0.65
N ASP A 52 -15.19 7.60 -0.05
CA ASP A 52 -15.68 8.94 -0.38
C ASP A 52 -15.15 9.40 -1.74
N LEU A 53 -13.92 8.98 -2.09
CA LEU A 53 -13.34 9.15 -3.43
C LEU A 53 -14.00 8.29 -4.52
N GLY A 54 -14.95 7.43 -4.15
CA GLY A 54 -15.66 6.55 -5.07
C GLY A 54 -15.00 5.19 -5.30
N LEU A 55 -14.04 4.76 -4.45
CA LEU A 55 -13.62 3.36 -4.45
C LEU A 55 -14.77 2.45 -4.05
N THR A 56 -15.00 1.43 -4.87
CA THR A 56 -15.94 0.35 -4.55
C THR A 56 -15.21 -0.80 -3.85
N SER A 57 -15.94 -1.65 -3.13
CA SER A 57 -15.39 -2.82 -2.44
C SER A 57 -14.61 -3.76 -3.37
N LEU A 58 -15.01 -3.85 -4.64
CA LEU A 58 -14.31 -4.63 -5.65
C LEU A 58 -12.93 -4.05 -5.93
N ARG A 59 -12.86 -2.75 -6.23
CA ARG A 59 -11.60 -2.03 -6.48
C ARG A 59 -10.67 -2.09 -5.27
N LEU A 60 -11.23 -1.94 -4.07
CA LEU A 60 -10.49 -2.05 -2.82
C LEU A 60 -9.88 -3.45 -2.64
N THR A 61 -10.64 -4.49 -2.98
CA THR A 61 -10.16 -5.87 -2.90
C THR A 61 -9.03 -6.15 -3.90
N GLU A 62 -9.11 -5.59 -5.12
CA GLU A 62 -8.03 -5.72 -6.11
C GLU A 62 -6.74 -5.01 -5.64
N ILE A 63 -6.86 -3.80 -5.10
CA ILE A 63 -5.71 -3.08 -4.54
C ILE A 63 -5.10 -3.87 -3.39
N ARG A 64 -5.94 -4.35 -2.46
CA ARG A 64 -5.52 -5.18 -1.34
C ARG A 64 -4.75 -6.40 -1.80
N GLN A 65 -5.33 -7.23 -2.67
CA GLN A 65 -4.70 -8.45 -3.18
C GLN A 65 -3.38 -8.16 -3.87
N SER A 66 -3.33 -7.09 -4.66
CA SER A 66 -2.10 -6.75 -5.37
C SER A 66 -1.02 -6.22 -4.43
N LEU A 67 -1.36 -5.47 -3.38
CA LEU A 67 -0.40 -5.07 -2.34
C LEU A 67 0.07 -6.28 -1.52
N GLU A 68 -0.84 -7.19 -1.16
CA GLU A 68 -0.51 -8.45 -0.47
C GLU A 68 0.51 -9.28 -1.28
N GLN A 69 0.32 -9.38 -2.60
CA GLN A 69 1.24 -10.10 -3.49
C GLN A 69 2.56 -9.37 -3.71
N LEU A 70 2.53 -8.04 -3.82
CA LEU A 70 3.74 -7.24 -4.03
C LEU A 70 4.63 -7.21 -2.79
N LEU A 71 4.02 -7.12 -1.61
CA LEU A 71 4.71 -6.94 -0.34
C LEU A 71 4.90 -8.27 0.44
N ASP A 72 4.38 -9.36 -0.10
CA ASP A 72 4.36 -10.71 0.51
C ASP A 72 3.82 -10.69 1.95
N LEU A 73 2.69 -9.99 2.14
CA LEU A 73 2.04 -9.83 3.45
C LEU A 73 0.54 -10.04 3.35
N SER A 74 -0.13 -10.16 4.49
CA SER A 74 -1.59 -10.25 4.57
C SER A 74 -2.17 -8.96 5.15
N ILE A 75 -3.03 -8.29 4.39
CA ILE A 75 -3.70 -7.07 4.81
C ILE A 75 -5.06 -7.46 5.39
N ASN A 76 -5.25 -7.14 6.68
CA ASN A 76 -6.51 -7.42 7.34
C ASN A 76 -7.61 -6.50 6.79
N VAL A 77 -8.72 -7.11 6.37
CA VAL A 77 -9.87 -6.34 5.87
C VAL A 77 -10.41 -5.38 6.94
N ASN A 78 -10.25 -5.71 8.22
CA ASN A 78 -10.66 -4.84 9.32
C ASN A 78 -9.92 -3.50 9.29
N VAL A 79 -8.65 -3.46 8.86
CA VAL A 79 -7.87 -2.21 8.74
C VAL A 79 -8.49 -1.32 7.66
N LEU A 80 -8.86 -1.94 6.53
CA LEU A 80 -9.50 -1.25 5.42
C LEU A 80 -10.88 -0.68 5.80
N PHE A 81 -11.65 -1.40 6.61
CA PHE A 81 -12.96 -0.91 7.04
C PHE A 81 -12.92 0.00 8.27
N ASN A 82 -11.91 -0.11 9.14
CA ASN A 82 -11.79 0.69 10.36
C ASN A 82 -11.38 2.13 10.03
N GLU A 83 -10.28 2.27 9.28
CA GLU A 83 -9.77 3.56 8.84
C GLU A 83 -9.53 3.51 7.33
N PRO A 84 -10.56 3.81 6.54
CA PRO A 84 -10.52 3.69 5.09
C PRO A 84 -9.69 4.80 4.42
N THR A 85 -8.59 5.22 5.01
CA THR A 85 -7.68 6.24 4.49
C THR A 85 -6.42 5.59 3.93
N VAL A 86 -5.81 6.25 2.94
CA VAL A 86 -4.55 5.76 2.36
C VAL A 86 -3.43 5.86 3.38
N ASN A 87 -3.38 6.95 4.14
CA ASN A 87 -2.33 7.19 5.14
C ASN A 87 -2.29 6.07 6.21
N HIS A 88 -3.46 5.67 6.73
CA HIS A 88 -3.54 4.59 7.70
C HIS A 88 -3.17 3.22 7.11
N LEU A 89 -3.55 2.96 5.84
CA LEU A 89 -3.13 1.75 5.14
C LEU A 89 -1.61 1.69 4.97
N VAL A 90 -0.99 2.81 4.59
CA VAL A 90 0.46 2.92 4.40
C VAL A 90 1.20 2.71 5.71
N ASP A 91 0.80 3.37 6.80
CA ASP A 91 1.42 3.18 8.11
C ASP A 91 1.31 1.72 8.58
N HIS A 92 0.14 1.10 8.41
CA HIS A 92 -0.06 -0.31 8.76
C HIS A 92 0.85 -1.26 7.96
N LEU A 93 1.00 -1.02 6.66
CA LEU A 93 1.89 -1.80 5.79
C LEU A 93 3.36 -1.59 6.17
N ALA A 94 3.73 -0.34 6.46
CA ALA A 94 5.08 0.01 6.84
C ALA A 94 5.48 -0.63 8.17
N ASP A 95 4.57 -0.62 9.14
CA ASP A 95 4.74 -1.30 10.41
C ASP A 95 4.84 -2.81 10.25
N ALA A 96 3.98 -3.43 9.42
CA ALA A 96 4.01 -4.86 9.16
C ALA A 96 5.31 -5.35 8.47
N LEU A 97 5.92 -4.52 7.62
CA LEU A 97 7.20 -4.82 6.97
C LEU A 97 8.41 -4.56 7.88
N SER A 98 8.35 -3.49 8.69
CA SER A 98 9.39 -3.13 9.65
C SER A 98 9.38 -4.05 10.88
N ALA A 99 8.21 -4.55 11.28
CA ALA A 99 8.12 -5.56 12.31
C ALA A 99 8.77 -6.84 11.77
N PRO A 100 9.77 -7.40 12.46
CA PRO A 100 10.22 -8.74 12.13
C PRO A 100 9.03 -9.66 12.39
N SER A 101 8.40 -10.14 11.32
CA SER A 101 7.36 -11.17 11.38
C SER A 101 7.98 -12.41 12.01
N ILE A 102 7.99 -12.47 13.34
CA ILE A 102 8.18 -13.70 14.09
C ILE A 102 6.88 -14.47 13.89
N ARG A 103 6.89 -15.32 12.88
CA ARG A 103 5.95 -16.43 12.75
C ARG A 103 6.64 -17.66 12.21
#